data_AF-A0A7K4MTA8-F1
#
_entry.id   AF-A0A7K4MTA8-F1
#
_cell.length_a   1.000
_cell.length_b   1.000
_cell.length_c   1.000
_cell.angle_alpha   90.00
_cell.angle_beta   90.00
_cell.angle_gamma   90.00
#
_symmetry.space_group_name_H-M   'P 1'
#
loop_
_entity.id
_entity.type
_entity.pdbx_description
1 polymer ?
#
loop_
_entity_poly.entity_id
_entity_poly.type
_entity_poly.pdbx_seq_one_letter_code
_entity_poly.pdbx_strand_id
1 'polypeptide(L)'
;MADKKITALNASTALSTDDLFHVVDDPSGSPTNKKITNANVFNKIPGWIGFSDTPQALTGAGAVSITTTLTTVASSGVIALT
;
A
#
# COMPACT_ATOMS: atom_id res chain seq x y z
N MET A 1 3.41 -8.67 -34.73
CA MET A 1 2.93 -7.99 -33.50
C MET A 1 4.17 -7.49 -32.78
N ALA A 2 4.40 -6.17 -32.74
CA ALA A 2 5.50 -5.65 -31.95
C ALA A 2 5.12 -5.88 -30.48
N ASP A 3 5.84 -6.77 -29.80
CA ASP A 3 5.79 -6.79 -28.36
C ASP A 3 6.24 -5.40 -27.91
N LYS A 4 5.41 -4.69 -27.13
CA LYS A 4 5.74 -3.34 -26.67
C LYS A 4 6.86 -3.50 -25.65
N LYS A 5 8.10 -3.48 -26.13
CA LYS A 5 9.31 -3.48 -25.32
C LYS A 5 9.14 -2.49 -24.16
N ILE A 6 9.47 -2.89 -22.93
CA ILE A 6 9.51 -2.02 -21.74
C ILE A 6 10.72 -1.09 -21.86
N THR A 7 10.64 -0.17 -22.81
CA THR A 7 11.62 0.88 -23.07
C THR A 7 10.85 2.15 -23.36
N ALA A 8 11.40 3.31 -22.99
CA ALA A 8 10.70 4.62 -22.99
C ALA A 8 9.55 4.72 -21.97
N LEU A 9 9.81 4.32 -20.72
CA LEU A 9 8.91 4.57 -19.60
C LEU A 9 8.98 6.05 -19.18
N ASN A 10 7.89 6.77 -19.38
CA ASN A 10 7.72 8.10 -18.80
C ASN A 10 7.24 7.97 -17.35
N ALA A 11 7.63 8.89 -16.47
CA ALA A 11 7.15 8.91 -15.10
C ALA A 11 5.64 9.20 -15.07
N SER A 12 4.86 8.35 -14.39
CA SER A 12 3.48 8.67 -14.04
C SER A 12 3.45 9.50 -12.76
N THR A 13 2.54 10.47 -12.69
CA THR A 13 2.31 11.29 -11.49
C THR A 13 1.21 10.71 -10.58
N ALA A 14 0.41 9.78 -11.08
CA ALA A 14 -0.67 9.13 -10.33
C ALA A 14 -0.99 7.73 -10.90
N LEU A 15 -1.66 6.90 -10.11
CA LEU A 15 -2.17 5.60 -10.55
C LEU A 15 -3.57 5.74 -11.17
N SER A 16 -3.79 5.04 -12.27
CA SER A 16 -5.10 4.82 -12.89
C SER A 16 -5.63 3.43 -12.53
N THR A 17 -6.96 3.24 -12.52
CA THR A 17 -7.60 1.94 -12.26
C THR A 17 -7.11 0.84 -13.19
N ASP A 18 -6.77 1.18 -14.43
CA ASP A 18 -6.29 0.23 -15.44
C ASP A 18 -4.80 -0.09 -15.32
N ASP A 19 -4.07 0.54 -14.40
CA ASP A 19 -2.65 0.27 -14.21
C ASP A 19 -2.42 -1.13 -13.64
N LEU A 20 -1.40 -1.78 -14.19
CA LEU A 20 -0.98 -3.12 -13.82
C LEU A 20 0.45 -3.09 -13.29
N PHE A 21 0.67 -3.79 -12.19
CA PHE A 21 1.99 -4.10 -11.67
C PHE A 21 2.39 -5.49 -12.15
N HIS A 22 3.68 -5.64 -12.46
CA HIS A 22 4.26 -6.92 -12.82
C HIS A 22 4.73 -7.63 -11.55
N VAL A 23 4.21 -8.85 -11.34
CA VAL A 23 4.64 -9.75 -10.28
C VAL A 23 5.36 -10.94 -10.90
N VAL A 24 6.50 -11.29 -10.31
CA VAL A 24 7.13 -12.59 -10.50
C VAL A 24 6.69 -13.47 -9.33
N ASP A 25 5.79 -14.41 -9.61
CA ASP A 25 5.26 -15.36 -8.63
C ASP A 25 6.18 -16.57 -8.48
N ASP A 26 6.22 -17.15 -7.28
CA ASP A 26 7.15 -18.23 -6.90
C ASP A 26 8.62 -18.00 -7.32
N PRO A 27 9.24 -16.87 -6.90
CA PRO A 27 10.60 -16.55 -7.31
C PRO A 27 11.65 -17.55 -6.78
N SER A 28 11.33 -18.30 -5.72
CA SER A 28 12.18 -19.35 -5.15
C SER A 28 12.08 -20.70 -5.87
N GLY A 29 11.00 -20.94 -6.64
CA GLY A 29 10.70 -22.21 -7.29
C GLY A 29 10.71 -22.09 -8.81
N SER A 30 9.53 -22.14 -9.42
CA SER A 30 9.34 -21.96 -10.88
C SER A 30 8.68 -20.62 -11.16
N PRO A 31 9.46 -19.56 -11.45
CA PRO A 31 8.92 -18.22 -11.57
C PRO A 31 7.87 -18.09 -12.67
N THR A 32 6.72 -17.50 -12.35
CA THR A 32 5.68 -17.18 -13.35
C THR A 32 5.35 -15.69 -13.36
N ASN A 33 5.18 -15.12 -14.56
CA ASN A 33 4.78 -13.73 -14.72
C ASN A 33 3.27 -13.59 -14.48
N LYS A 34 2.88 -12.71 -13.55
CA LYS A 34 1.48 -12.37 -13.29
C LYS A 34 1.28 -10.86 -13.34
N LYS A 35 0.08 -10.45 -13.75
CA LYS A 35 -0.41 -9.08 -13.57
C LYS A 35 -1.15 -8.98 -12.24
N ILE A 36 -0.97 -7.86 -11.53
CA ILE A 36 -1.80 -7.48 -10.39
C ILE A 36 -2.26 -6.03 -10.55
N THR A 37 -3.53 -5.77 -10.29
CA THR A 37 -4.13 -4.42 -10.36
C THR A 37 -3.69 -3.58 -9.16
N ASN A 38 -3.63 -2.25 -9.31
CA ASN A 38 -3.41 -1.32 -8.18
C ASN A 38 -4.28 -1.65 -6.95
N ALA A 39 -5.59 -1.90 -7.14
CA ALA A 39 -6.52 -2.16 -6.06
C ALA A 39 -6.10 -3.39 -5.23
N ASN A 40 -5.70 -4.47 -5.89
CA ASN A 40 -5.23 -5.66 -5.19
C ASN A 40 -3.90 -5.44 -4.45
N VAL A 41 -2.98 -4.62 -4.98
CA VAL A 41 -1.72 -4.31 -4.29
C VAL A 41 -1.99 -3.59 -2.96
N PHE A 42 -2.83 -2.55 -2.96
CA PHE A 42 -3.10 -1.76 -1.76
C PHE A 42 -4.15 -2.36 -0.81
N ASN A 43 -5.06 -3.21 -1.30
CA ASN A 43 -6.07 -3.85 -0.45
C ASN A 43 -5.59 -5.19 0.17
N LYS A 44 -4.50 -5.78 -0.32
CA LYS A 44 -4.02 -7.10 0.12
C LYS A 44 -2.56 -7.09 0.54
N ILE A 45 -2.13 -6.02 1.21
CA ILE A 45 -0.76 -5.86 1.69
C ILE A 45 -0.46 -6.95 2.74
N PRO A 46 0.51 -7.85 2.52
CA PRO A 46 0.77 -8.99 3.41
C PRO A 46 1.69 -8.63 4.59
N GLY A 47 1.98 -7.35 4.84
CA GLY A 47 2.97 -6.91 5.81
C GLY A 47 2.92 -5.43 6.16
N TRP A 48 3.97 -4.95 6.83
CA TRP A 48 4.09 -3.58 7.32
C TRP A 48 4.23 -2.56 6.18
N ILE A 49 3.63 -1.38 6.36
CA ILE A 49 3.76 -0.22 5.48
C ILE A 49 4.58 0.86 6.18
N GLY A 50 5.61 1.34 5.48
CA GLY A 50 6.43 2.44 5.96
C GLY A 50 5.85 3.80 5.64
N PHE A 51 5.90 4.68 6.64
CA PHE A 51 5.52 6.08 6.54
C PHE A 51 6.75 6.95 6.76
N SER A 52 6.76 8.14 6.14
CA SER A 52 7.84 9.11 6.28
C SER A 52 7.88 9.77 7.66
N ASP A 53 6.74 9.77 8.36
CA ASP A 53 6.54 10.29 9.69
C ASP A 53 6.30 9.15 10.70
N THR A 54 6.48 9.45 11.98
CA THR A 54 6.15 8.51 13.05
C THR A 54 4.63 8.44 13.22
N PRO A 55 4.00 7.26 13.04
CA PRO A 55 2.57 7.12 13.27
C PRO A 55 2.18 7.50 14.69
N GLN A 56 1.03 8.14 14.85
CA GLN A 56 0.45 8.39 16.16
C GLN A 56 0.02 7.06 16.79
N ALA A 57 0.26 6.88 18.08
CA ALA A 57 -0.27 5.78 18.86
C ALA A 57 -1.19 6.32 19.97
N LEU A 58 -2.50 6.07 19.85
CA LEU A 58 -3.46 6.30 20.93
C LEU A 58 -3.72 5.01 21.67
N THR A 59 -3.54 5.06 22.98
CA THR A 59 -3.86 3.96 23.91
C THR A 59 -4.99 4.32 24.87
N GLY A 60 -5.69 5.43 24.63
CA GLY A 60 -6.78 5.96 25.44
C GLY A 60 -7.56 7.07 24.73
N ALA A 61 -8.49 7.71 25.42
CA ALA A 61 -9.26 8.84 24.88
C ALA A 61 -8.35 10.03 24.54
N GLY A 62 -8.61 10.70 23.42
CA GLY A 62 -7.80 11.83 22.99
C GLY A 62 -8.02 12.26 21.55
N ALA A 63 -7.24 13.27 21.14
CA ALA A 63 -7.35 13.85 19.83
C ALA A 63 -6.59 13.04 18.76
N VAL A 64 -7.23 12.82 17.62
CA VAL A 64 -6.56 12.27 16.43
C VAL A 64 -5.73 13.36 15.77
N SER A 65 -4.48 13.06 15.49
CA SER A 65 -3.56 13.99 14.83
C SER A 65 -3.91 14.14 13.35
N ILE A 66 -4.10 15.39 12.92
CA ILE A 66 -4.36 15.74 11.51
C ILE A 66 -3.08 15.88 10.68
N THR A 67 -1.91 15.83 11.32
CA THR A 67 -0.61 16.02 10.66
C THR A 67 0.17 14.72 10.51
N THR A 68 -0.30 13.62 11.09
CA THR A 68 0.33 12.30 10.98
C THR A 68 -0.40 11.46 9.95
N THR A 69 0.34 10.71 9.13
CA THR A 69 -0.19 9.90 8.03
C THR A 69 -1.01 8.71 8.53
N LEU A 70 -0.67 8.16 9.70
CA LEU A 70 -1.35 7.01 10.31
C LEU A 70 -1.55 7.22 11.81
N THR A 71 -2.73 6.81 12.29
CA THR A 71 -3.06 6.69 13.71
C THR A 71 -3.37 5.25 14.06
N THR A 72 -2.59 4.66 14.96
CA THR A 72 -2.85 3.35 15.56
C THR A 72 -3.64 3.55 16.85
N VAL A 73 -4.67 2.73 17.04
CA VAL A 73 -5.59 2.84 18.18
C VAL A 73 -5.64 1.50 18.90
N ALA A 74 -5.22 1.49 20.17
CA ALA A 74 -5.36 0.35 21.06
C ALA A 74 -6.44 0.64 22.10
N SER A 75 -7.45 -0.21 22.16
CA SER A 75 -8.55 -0.10 23.12
C SER A 75 -8.95 -1.46 23.69
N SER A 76 -9.23 -1.50 24.98
CA SER A 76 -9.89 -2.62 25.66
C SER A 76 -11.39 -2.40 25.89
N GLY A 77 -11.94 -1.27 25.40
CA GLY A 77 -13.35 -0.88 25.59
C GLY A 77 -13.81 0.23 24.64
N VAL A 78 -14.86 0.95 25.02
CA VAL A 78 -15.27 2.16 24.29
C VAL A 78 -14.30 3.28 24.65
N ILE A 79 -13.73 3.94 23.64
CA ILE A 79 -12.89 5.12 23.83
C ILE A 79 -13.42 6.25 22.94
N ALA A 80 -13.42 7.46 23.47
CA ALA A 80 -13.77 8.66 22.71
C ALA A 80 -12.52 9.18 22.00
N LEU A 81 -12.53 9.15 20.68
CA LEU A 81 -11.57 9.84 19.82
C LEU A 81 -12.26 11.08 19.25
N THR A 82 -11.55 12.20 19.26
CA THR A 82 -12.03 13.50 18.81
C THR A 82 -11.10 14.08 17.77
#